data_AF-A0A1Q5RBB2-F1
#
_entry.id   AF-A0A1Q5RBB2-F1
#
_cell.length_a   1.000
_cell.length_b   1.000
_cell.length_c   1.000
_cell.angle_alpha   90.00
_cell.angle_beta   90.00
_cell.angle_gamma   90.00
#
_symmetry.space_group_name_H-M   'P 1'
#
loop_
_entity.id
_entity.type
_entity.pdbx_description
1 polymer ?
#
loop_
_entity_poly.entity_id
_entity_poly.type
_entity_poly.pdbx_seq_one_letter_code
_entity_poly.pdbx_strand_id
1 'polypeptide(L)'
;MTDDIAALIRDFDAAVASIGVIGERLRALQARASTAAEPQSGANLDDLVRPGTILQKFAISRAELHRRCRDHPIGTPGGFSLWRSGKKSYLISLSRFERHFAEHPPLKRRPETKKRNSETR
;
A
#
# COMPACT_ATOMS: atom_id res chain seq x y z
N MET A 1 49.58 -5.36 33.33
CA MET A 1 49.45 -4.37 32.23
C MET A 1 49.23 -5.04 30.88
N THR A 2 49.77 -6.23 30.63
CA THR A 2 49.55 -7.02 29.41
C THR A 2 48.19 -7.75 29.38
N ASP A 3 47.65 -8.12 30.55
CA ASP A 3 46.34 -8.80 30.68
C ASP A 3 45.14 -7.95 30.25
N ASP A 4 45.19 -6.63 30.48
CA ASP A 4 44.12 -5.71 30.09
C ASP A 4 44.02 -5.54 28.57
N ILE A 5 45.15 -5.61 27.87
CA ILE A 5 45.20 -5.53 26.40
C ILE A 5 44.63 -6.81 25.78
N ALA A 6 44.94 -7.98 26.36
CA ALA A 6 44.39 -9.26 25.91
C ALA A 6 42.89 -9.41 26.19
N ALA A 7 42.36 -8.73 27.23
CA ALA A 7 40.93 -8.61 27.45
C ALA A 7 40.27 -7.69 26.41
N LEU A 8 40.88 -6.52 26.15
CA LEU A 8 40.36 -5.54 25.20
C LEU A 8 40.29 -6.09 23.75
N ILE A 9 41.28 -6.89 23.35
CA ILE A 9 41.31 -7.53 22.02
C ILE A 9 40.20 -8.58 21.90
N ARG A 10 39.94 -9.38 22.95
CA ARG A 10 38.86 -10.37 22.96
C ARG A 10 37.48 -9.71 22.92
N ASP A 11 37.29 -8.63 23.65
CA ASP A 11 36.04 -7.86 23.65
C ASP A 11 35.80 -7.19 22.29
N PHE A 12 36.88 -6.73 21.64
CA PHE A 12 36.81 -6.18 20.29
C PHE A 12 36.46 -7.24 19.24
N ASP A 13 37.08 -8.42 19.29
CA ASP A 13 36.75 -9.53 18.40
C ASP A 13 35.31 -10.02 18.60
N ALA A 14 34.82 -10.06 19.84
CA ALA A 14 33.43 -10.38 20.15
C ALA A 14 32.44 -9.31 19.63
N ALA A 15 32.82 -8.03 19.67
CA ALA A 15 32.03 -6.94 19.11
C ALA A 15 32.00 -6.99 17.56
N VAL A 16 33.13 -7.29 16.92
CA VAL A 16 33.22 -7.43 15.45
C VAL A 16 32.43 -8.64 14.97
N ALA A 17 32.48 -9.77 15.68
CA ALA A 17 31.64 -10.93 15.39
C ALA A 17 30.14 -10.61 15.52
N SER A 18 29.76 -9.80 16.52
CA SER A 18 28.38 -9.34 16.71
C SER A 18 27.90 -8.41 15.59
N ILE A 19 28.79 -7.55 15.07
CA ILE A 19 28.48 -6.68 13.91
C ILE A 19 28.24 -7.53 12.65
N GLY A 20 29.01 -8.60 12.44
CA GLY A 20 28.78 -9.55 11.34
C GLY A 20 27.40 -10.19 11.39
N VAL A 21 26.96 -10.63 12.58
CA VAL A 21 25.64 -11.23 12.80
C VAL A 21 24.50 -10.21 12.60
N ILE A 22 24.70 -8.95 13.01
CA ILE A 22 23.73 -7.87 12.76
C ILE A 22 23.64 -7.56 11.25
N GLY A 23 24.77 -7.53 10.54
CA GLY A 23 24.81 -7.36 9.10
C GLY A 23 24.10 -8.48 8.34
N GLU A 24 24.27 -9.72 8.77
CA GLU A 24 23.61 -10.88 8.17
C GLU A 24 22.10 -10.89 8.46
N ARG A 25 21.67 -10.51 9.67
CA ARG A 25 20.25 -10.30 10.02
C ARG A 25 19.61 -9.18 9.20
N LEU A 26 20.32 -8.07 8.98
CA LEU A 26 19.86 -6.98 8.12
C LEU A 26 19.77 -7.42 6.66
N ARG A 27 20.76 -8.17 6.16
CA ARG A 27 20.73 -8.73 4.81
C ARG A 27 19.60 -9.74 4.64
N ALA A 28 19.30 -10.55 5.65
CA ALA A 28 18.17 -11.48 5.65
C ALA A 28 16.80 -10.76 5.71
N LEU A 29 16.71 -9.64 6.44
CA LEU A 29 15.53 -8.76 6.41
C LEU A 29 15.35 -8.07 5.06
N GLN A 30 16.44 -7.61 4.44
CA GLN A 30 16.44 -7.08 3.08
C GLN A 30 16.08 -8.16 2.04
N ALA A 31 16.58 -9.39 2.19
CA ALA A 31 16.25 -10.50 1.32
C ALA A 31 14.77 -10.89 1.46
N ARG A 32 14.20 -10.87 2.68
CA ARG A 32 12.75 -11.04 2.89
C ARG A 32 11.92 -9.90 2.29
N ALA A 33 12.42 -8.66 2.33
CA ALA A 33 11.80 -7.53 1.65
C ALA A 33 11.91 -7.64 0.10
N SER A 34 13.00 -8.20 -0.41
CA SER A 34 13.23 -8.43 -1.85
C SER A 34 12.50 -9.65 -2.41
N THR A 35 12.19 -10.68 -1.60
CA THR A 35 11.32 -11.79 -2.03
C THR A 35 9.83 -11.44 -2.01
N ALA A 36 9.45 -10.32 -1.38
CA ALA A 36 8.13 -9.72 -1.51
C ALA A 36 8.10 -8.57 -2.53
N ALA A 37 9.21 -8.32 -3.23
CA ALA A 37 9.21 -7.52 -4.43
C ALA A 37 8.77 -8.41 -5.60
N GLU A 38 7.47 -8.72 -5.62
CA GLU A 38 6.72 -8.66 -6.88
C GLU A 38 7.25 -7.45 -7.66
N PRO A 39 7.45 -7.56 -8.99
CA PRO A 39 8.04 -6.49 -9.76
C PRO A 39 7.30 -5.21 -9.37
N GLN A 40 8.03 -4.28 -8.75
CA GLN A 40 7.52 -2.95 -8.47
C GLN A 40 7.28 -2.34 -9.85
N SER A 41 6.13 -2.68 -10.44
CA SER A 41 5.64 -2.13 -11.67
C SER A 41 5.58 -0.66 -11.38
N GLY A 42 6.57 0.07 -11.90
CA GLY A 42 6.77 1.48 -11.65
C GLY A 42 5.40 2.13 -11.67
N ALA A 43 5.06 2.81 -10.58
CA ALA A 43 3.91 3.69 -10.62
C ALA A 43 4.23 4.68 -11.74
N ASN A 44 3.67 4.42 -12.93
CA ASN A 44 3.84 5.31 -14.07
C ASN A 44 3.18 6.59 -13.61
N LEU A 45 3.99 7.62 -13.33
CA LEU A 45 3.49 8.88 -12.78
C LEU A 45 2.46 9.51 -13.75
N ASP A 46 2.57 9.15 -15.03
CA ASP A 46 1.64 9.50 -16.11
C ASP A 46 0.25 8.86 -15.97
N ASP A 47 0.10 7.79 -15.18
CA ASP A 47 -1.16 7.08 -14.92
C ASP A 47 -1.91 7.61 -13.68
N LEU A 48 -1.38 8.66 -13.03
CA LEU A 48 -2.00 9.26 -11.85
C LEU A 48 -3.14 10.21 -12.23
N VAL A 49 -4.36 9.79 -11.96
CA VAL A 49 -5.58 10.55 -12.24
C VAL A 49 -6.18 11.17 -10.98
N ARG A 50 -7.05 12.17 -11.18
CA ARG A 50 -7.81 12.80 -10.08
C ARG A 50 -9.02 11.93 -9.70
N PRO A 51 -9.54 12.06 -8.46
CA PRO A 51 -10.71 11.29 -8.01
C PRO A 51 -11.93 11.47 -8.91
N GLY A 52 -12.12 12.65 -9.49
CA GLY A 52 -13.22 12.93 -10.41
C GLY A 52 -13.26 11.99 -11.62
N THR A 53 -12.08 11.67 -12.19
CA THR A 53 -11.95 10.73 -13.32
C THR A 53 -12.41 9.32 -12.93
N ILE A 54 -12.05 8.87 -11.73
CA ILE A 54 -12.46 7.55 -11.20
C ILE A 54 -13.98 7.50 -10.97
N LEU A 55 -14.56 8.55 -10.38
CA LEU A 55 -16.01 8.60 -10.15
C LEU A 55 -16.81 8.53 -11.45
N GLN A 56 -16.34 9.22 -12.50
CA GLN A 56 -16.97 9.20 -13.83
C GLN A 56 -16.86 7.83 -14.50
N LYS A 57 -15.71 7.14 -14.34
CA LYS A 57 -15.44 5.88 -15.04
C LYS A 57 -16.05 4.65 -14.36
N PHE A 58 -16.05 4.59 -13.03
CA PHE A 58 -16.41 3.36 -12.28
C PHE A 58 -17.78 3.42 -11.60
N ALA A 59 -18.54 4.50 -11.79
CA ALA A 59 -19.89 4.69 -11.22
C ALA A 59 -19.98 4.37 -9.71
N ILE A 60 -18.94 4.72 -8.96
CA ILE A 60 -18.91 4.56 -7.50
C ILE A 60 -19.17 5.88 -6.79
N SER A 61 -19.66 5.78 -5.55
CA SER A 61 -19.86 6.96 -4.72
C SER A 61 -18.52 7.57 -4.28
N ARG A 62 -18.52 8.89 -4.03
CA ARG A 62 -17.35 9.60 -3.48
C ARG A 62 -16.89 9.02 -2.13
N ALA A 63 -17.83 8.64 -1.28
CA ALA A 63 -17.54 8.04 0.03
C ALA A 63 -16.85 6.69 -0.12
N GLU A 64 -17.32 5.85 -1.04
CA GLU A 64 -16.71 4.56 -1.36
C GLU A 64 -15.28 4.73 -1.88
N LEU A 65 -15.09 5.66 -2.83
CA LEU A 65 -13.77 5.96 -3.36
C LEU A 65 -12.82 6.45 -2.26
N HIS A 66 -13.28 7.34 -1.39
CA HIS A 66 -12.48 7.85 -0.28
C HIS A 66 -12.06 6.73 0.69
N ARG A 67 -12.98 5.80 1.02
CA ARG A 67 -12.66 4.63 1.85
C ARG A 67 -11.58 3.78 1.20
N ARG A 68 -11.78 3.39 -0.06
CA ARG A 68 -10.80 2.59 -0.83
C ARG A 68 -9.45 3.27 -0.94
N CYS A 69 -9.40 4.58 -1.18
CA CYS A 69 -8.14 5.32 -1.22
C CYS A 69 -7.44 5.34 0.15
N ARG A 70 -8.18 5.45 1.25
CA ARG A 70 -7.57 5.42 2.59
C ARG A 70 -6.98 4.04 2.90
N ASP A 71 -7.67 2.97 2.49
CA ASP A 71 -7.29 1.59 2.82
C ASP A 71 -6.15 1.04 1.95
N HIS A 72 -5.93 1.61 0.75
CA HIS A 72 -4.93 1.12 -0.22
C HIS A 72 -3.94 2.21 -0.69
N PRO A 73 -3.09 2.74 0.22
CA PRO A 73 -2.06 3.70 -0.14
C PRO A 73 -0.98 3.07 -1.04
N ILE A 74 -0.40 3.84 -1.95
CA ILE A 74 0.55 3.35 -2.97
C ILE A 74 1.82 2.72 -2.39
N GLY A 75 2.11 2.98 -1.11
CA GLY A 75 3.21 2.36 -0.36
C GLY A 75 2.94 0.93 0.12
N THR A 76 1.72 0.40 -0.02
CA THR A 76 1.38 -0.99 0.31
C THR A 76 1.32 -1.86 -0.94
N PRO A 77 1.54 -3.19 -0.83
CA PRO A 77 1.30 -4.12 -1.93
C PRO A 77 -0.13 -3.96 -2.50
N GLY A 78 -0.25 -3.84 -3.83
CA GLY A 78 -1.53 -3.60 -4.49
C GLY A 78 -2.12 -2.18 -4.29
N GLY A 79 -1.41 -1.29 -3.61
CA GLY A 79 -1.84 0.08 -3.34
C GLY A 79 -1.90 0.96 -4.59
N PHE A 80 -2.88 1.87 -4.63
CA PHE A 80 -3.15 2.73 -5.79
C PHE A 80 -3.36 4.20 -5.44
N SER A 81 -3.42 4.57 -4.16
CA SER A 81 -3.74 5.95 -3.74
C SER A 81 -2.50 6.72 -3.24
N LEU A 82 -2.42 8.00 -3.58
CA LEU A 82 -1.39 8.91 -3.08
C LEU A 82 -2.03 10.16 -2.50
N TRP A 83 -1.91 10.36 -1.20
CA TRP A 83 -2.44 11.56 -0.54
C TRP A 83 -1.55 12.78 -0.78
N ARG A 84 -2.15 13.89 -1.21
CA ARG A 84 -1.48 15.18 -1.39
C ARG A 84 -1.87 16.14 -0.29
N SER A 85 -1.05 16.24 0.75
CA SER A 85 -1.31 17.11 1.91
C SER A 85 -1.58 18.57 1.54
N GLY A 86 -0.82 19.14 0.58
CA GLY A 86 -1.00 20.54 0.17
C GLY A 86 -2.32 20.84 -0.57
N LYS A 87 -2.93 19.85 -1.23
CA LYS A 87 -4.22 20.01 -1.94
C LYS A 87 -5.38 19.28 -1.26
N LYS A 88 -5.12 18.63 -0.11
CA LYS A 88 -6.05 17.76 0.62
C LYS A 88 -6.84 16.83 -0.30
N SER A 89 -6.13 16.18 -1.23
CA SER A 89 -6.75 15.33 -2.26
C SER A 89 -5.88 14.13 -2.60
N TYR A 90 -6.51 13.07 -3.11
CA TYR A 90 -5.81 11.89 -3.60
C TYR A 90 -5.41 12.06 -5.07
N LEU A 91 -4.27 11.50 -5.46
CA LEU A 91 -4.00 11.01 -6.81
C LEU A 91 -4.14 9.50 -6.81
N ILE A 92 -4.62 8.94 -7.91
CA ILE A 92 -4.98 7.53 -8.00
C ILE A 92 -4.33 6.96 -9.26
N SER A 93 -3.55 5.89 -9.15
CA SER A 93 -3.10 5.15 -10.33
C SER A 93 -4.30 4.44 -10.94
N LEU A 94 -4.66 4.82 -12.16
CA LEU A 94 -5.84 4.29 -12.84
C LEU A 94 -5.68 2.79 -13.11
N SER A 95 -4.54 2.35 -13.65
CA SER A 95 -4.28 0.94 -13.97
C SER A 95 -4.33 0.02 -12.75
N ARG A 96 -3.79 0.46 -11.61
CA ARG A 96 -3.84 -0.31 -10.35
C ARG A 96 -5.23 -0.30 -9.73
N PHE A 97 -5.92 0.84 -9.80
CA PHE A 97 -7.31 0.92 -9.35
C PHE A 97 -8.22 -0.01 -10.17
N GLU A 98 -8.04 -0.06 -11.49
CA GLU A 98 -8.77 -0.96 -12.39
C GLU A 98 -8.60 -2.42 -12.00
N ARG A 99 -7.36 -2.86 -11.77
CA ARG A 99 -7.07 -4.22 -11.32
C ARG A 99 -7.76 -4.52 -10.00
N HIS A 100 -7.59 -3.65 -9.01
CA HIS A 100 -8.22 -3.81 -7.70
C HIS A 100 -9.75 -3.83 -7.80
N PHE A 101 -10.35 -2.98 -8.64
CA PHE A 101 -11.79 -2.89 -8.82
C PHE A 101 -12.36 -4.12 -9.52
N ALA A 102 -11.63 -4.69 -10.48
CA ALA A 102 -12.01 -5.94 -11.16
C ALA A 102 -12.00 -7.14 -10.20
N GLU A 103 -11.03 -7.19 -9.28
CA GLU A 103 -10.95 -8.23 -8.24
C GLU A 103 -11.99 -8.04 -7.14
N HIS A 104 -12.32 -6.79 -6.81
CA HIS A 104 -13.21 -6.43 -5.70
C HIS A 104 -14.35 -5.49 -6.16
N PRO A 105 -15.23 -5.95 -7.07
CA PRO A 105 -16.33 -5.14 -7.56
C PRO A 105 -17.29 -4.83 -6.40
N PRO A 106 -17.95 -3.66 -6.40
CA PRO A 106 -18.95 -3.35 -5.39
C PRO A 106 -20.05 -4.41 -5.44
N LEU A 107 -20.38 -4.98 -4.27
CA LEU A 107 -21.50 -5.90 -4.12
C LEU A 107 -22.75 -5.21 -4.67
N LYS A 108 -23.33 -5.75 -5.74
CA LYS A 108 -24.57 -5.23 -6.33
C LYS A 108 -25.60 -5.10 -5.22
N ARG A 109 -26.03 -3.87 -4.92
CA ARG A 109 -27.18 -3.64 -4.05
C ARG A 109 -28.36 -4.38 -4.67
N ARG A 110 -29.00 -5.28 -3.90
CA ARG A 110 -30.26 -5.90 -4.33
C ARG A 110 -31.21 -4.78 -4.74
N PRO A 111 -31.87 -4.88 -5.90
CA PRO A 111 -32.85 -3.88 -6.29
C PRO A 111 -33.93 -3.84 -5.21
N GLU A 112 -34.11 -2.68 -4.58
CA GLU A 112 -35.19 -2.45 -3.64
C GLU A 112 -36.49 -2.75 -4.38
N THR A 113 -37.24 -3.70 -3.84
CA THR A 113 -38.56 -4.08 -4.35
C THR A 113 -39.44 -2.84 -4.22
N LYS A 114 -39.65 -2.15 -5.34
CA LYS A 114 -40.50 -0.97 -5.45
C LYS A 114 -41.87 -1.34 -4.89
N LYS A 115 -42.17 -0.94 -3.64
CA LYS A 115 -43.54 -1.00 -3.10
C LYS A 115 -44.39 -0.09 -3.98
N ARG A 116 -45.19 -0.72 -4.85
CA ARG A 116 -46.32 -0.06 -5.51
C ARG A 116 -47.25 0.37 -4.39
N ASN A 117 -47.20 1.64 -4.00
CA ASN A 117 -48.32 2.24 -3.30
C ASN A 117 -49.45 2.35 -4.32
N SER A 118 -50.44 1.49 -4.11
CA SER A 118 -51.75 1.51 -4.73
C SER A 118 -52.39 2.89 -4.57
N GLU A 119 -52.88 3.42 -5.68
CA GLU A 119 -53.95 4.42 -5.71
C GLU A 119 -55.01 4.07 -4.66
N THR A 120 -55.43 5.06 -3.88
CA THR A 120 -56.78 5.05 -3.33
C THR A 120 -57.33 6.44 -3.54
N ARG A 121 -58.43 6.45 -4.29
CA ARG A 121 -59.27 7.58 -4.67
C ARG A 121 -59.90 8.24 -3.45
#